data_AF-A0A0S6W4I1-F1
#
_entry.id   AF-A0A0S6W4I1-F1
#
_cell.length_a   1.000
_cell.length_b   1.000
_cell.length_c   1.000
_cell.angle_alpha   90.00
_cell.angle_beta   90.00
_cell.angle_gamma   90.00
#
_symmetry.space_group_name_H-M   'P 1'
#
loop_
_entity.id
_entity.type
_entity.pdbx_description
1 polymer ?
#
loop_
_entity_poly.entity_id
_entity_poly.type
_entity_poly.pdbx_seq_one_letter_code
_entity_poly.pdbx_strand_id
1 'polypeptide(L)'
;MPTNANVLTIRMPADFTHRIGVIAEEQGVSINQLAMYILAKEIGNLEAGHKLSIYWNAYTKEDLFSDFDDVMGKVQNRPVPQLDTMT
;
A
#
# COMPACT_ATOMS: atom_id res chain seq x y z
N MET A 1 12.48 24.17 -17.41
CA MET A 1 11.53 23.88 -18.51
C MET A 1 10.13 24.04 -17.96
N PRO A 2 9.19 24.74 -18.62
CA PRO A 2 7.82 24.78 -18.13
C PRO A 2 7.20 23.40 -18.37
N THR A 3 6.85 22.71 -17.29
CA THR A 3 6.09 21.47 -17.34
C THR A 3 4.69 21.83 -17.82
N ASN A 4 4.31 21.37 -19.02
CA ASN A 4 2.94 21.50 -19.51
C ASN A 4 2.02 20.81 -18.51
N ALA A 5 1.23 21.59 -17.77
CA ALA A 5 0.30 21.06 -16.79
C ALA A 5 -0.84 20.34 -17.54
N ASN A 6 -0.84 19.01 -17.47
CA ASN A 6 -1.92 18.20 -18.04
C ASN A 6 -3.13 18.31 -17.12
N VAL A 7 -4.22 18.93 -17.60
CA VAL A 7 -5.42 19.22 -16.80
C VAL A 7 -6.37 18.03 -16.90
N LEU A 8 -6.66 17.38 -15.77
CA LEU A 8 -7.63 16.29 -15.65
C LEU A 8 -8.90 16.82 -14.96
N THR A 9 -10.05 16.72 -15.63
CA THR A 9 -11.35 17.08 -15.04
C THR A 9 -12.06 15.84 -14.56
N ILE A 10 -12.35 15.76 -13.26
CA ILE A 10 -13.03 14.61 -12.64
C ILE A 10 -14.36 15.06 -12.05
N ARG A 11 -15.42 14.29 -12.29
CA ARG A 11 -16.71 14.50 -11.61
C ARG A 11 -16.74 13.68 -10.33
N MET A 12 -17.08 14.32 -9.22
CA MET A 12 -17.17 13.68 -7.92
C MET A 12 -18.50 14.04 -7.24
N PRO A 13 -18.99 13.18 -6.34
CA PRO A 13 -20.09 13.54 -5.44
C PRO A 13 -19.80 14.83 -4.65
N ALA A 14 -20.86 15.60 -4.38
CA ALA A 14 -20.73 16.90 -3.72
C ALA A 14 -20.18 16.77 -2.28
N ASP A 15 -20.64 15.75 -1.56
CA ASP A 15 -20.16 15.40 -0.21
C ASP A 15 -18.67 15.04 -0.21
N PHE A 16 -18.20 14.33 -1.24
CA PHE A 16 -16.81 13.94 -1.37
C PHE A 16 -15.90 15.16 -1.62
N THR A 17 -16.35 16.08 -2.48
CA THR A 17 -15.65 17.36 -2.73
C THR A 17 -15.55 18.18 -1.44
N HIS A 18 -16.63 18.26 -0.66
CA HIS A 18 -16.65 18.97 0.61
C HIS A 18 -15.65 18.37 1.62
N ARG A 19 -15.63 17.04 1.77
CA ARG A 19 -14.71 16.35 2.68
C ARG A 19 -13.24 16.58 2.32
N ILE A 20 -12.89 16.54 1.02
CA ILE A 20 -11.53 16.85 0.58
C ILE A 20 -11.19 18.32 0.89
N GLY A 21 -12.14 19.23 0.73
CA GLY A 21 -11.99 20.64 1.10
C GLY A 21 -11.56 20.81 2.56
N VAL A 22 -12.30 20.19 3.49
CA VAL A 22 -12.00 20.24 4.93
C VAL A 22 -10.61 19.68 5.25
N ILE A 23 -10.28 18.51 4.71
CA ILE A 23 -8.98 17.86 4.97
C ILE A 23 -7.83 18.69 4.38
N ALA A 24 -8.04 19.30 3.20
CA ALA A 24 -7.03 20.15 2.58
C ALA A 24 -6.74 21.39 3.44
N GLU A 25 -7.79 22.00 4.00
CA GLU A 25 -7.67 23.13 4.93
C GLU A 25 -6.92 22.72 6.21
N GLU A 26 -7.30 21.60 6.84
CA GLU A 26 -6.62 21.06 8.04
C GLU A 26 -5.13 20.79 7.80
N GLN A 27 -4.77 20.33 6.60
CA GLN A 27 -3.38 20.03 6.22
C GLN A 27 -2.63 21.23 5.64
N GLY A 28 -3.28 22.38 5.48
CA GLY A 28 -2.67 23.59 4.91
C GLY A 28 -2.25 23.45 3.44
N VAL A 29 -2.95 22.63 2.66
CA VAL A 29 -2.67 22.40 1.23
C VAL A 29 -3.86 22.77 0.36
N SER A 30 -3.64 22.97 -0.94
CA SER A 30 -4.77 23.19 -1.86
C SER A 30 -5.54 21.89 -2.11
N ILE A 31 -6.84 22.00 -2.38
CA ILE A 31 -7.71 20.87 -2.76
C ILE A 31 -7.12 20.10 -3.94
N ASN A 32 -6.57 20.78 -4.95
CA ASN A 32 -5.99 20.14 -6.13
C ASN A 32 -4.72 19.35 -5.79
N GLN A 33 -3.85 19.88 -4.91
CA GLN A 33 -2.66 19.16 -4.45
C GLN A 33 -3.04 17.92 -3.65
N LEU A 34 -4.00 18.05 -2.74
CA LEU A 34 -4.48 16.91 -1.94
C LEU A 34 -5.14 15.85 -2.84
N ALA A 35 -6.01 16.26 -3.76
CA ALA A 35 -6.65 15.36 -4.71
C ALA A 35 -5.62 14.63 -5.59
N MET A 36 -4.61 15.34 -6.06
CA MET A 36 -3.53 14.73 -6.85
C MET A 36 -2.73 13.71 -6.03
N TYR A 37 -2.38 14.04 -4.78
CA TYR A 37 -1.70 13.11 -3.89
C TYR A 37 -2.52 11.84 -3.64
N ILE A 38 -3.80 11.99 -3.30
CA ILE A 38 -4.71 10.85 -3.04
C ILE A 38 -4.82 9.97 -4.28
N LEU A 39 -5.03 10.58 -5.45
CA LEU A 39 -5.15 9.84 -6.71
C LEU A 39 -3.87 9.08 -7.04
N ALA A 40 -2.71 9.71 -6.93
CA ALA A 40 -1.43 9.07 -7.19
C ALA A 40 -1.16 7.91 -6.21
N LYS A 41 -1.44 8.12 -4.93
CA LYS A 41 -1.30 7.10 -3.89
C LYS A 41 -2.19 5.90 -4.19
N GLU A 42 -3.45 6.13 -4.54
CA GLU A 42 -4.40 5.05 -4.75
C GLU A 42 -4.13 4.26 -6.03
N ILE A 43 -3.70 4.92 -7.11
CA ILE A 43 -3.20 4.23 -8.31
C ILE A 43 -2.02 3.33 -7.95
N GLY A 44 -1.06 3.84 -7.17
CA GLY A 44 0.08 3.05 -6.70
C GLY A 44 -0.34 1.84 -5.85
N ASN A 45 -1.32 2.01 -4.98
CA ASN A 45 -1.86 0.91 -4.17
C ASN A 45 -2.54 -0.16 -5.03
N LEU A 46 -3.35 0.24 -6.01
CA LEU A 46 -4.02 -0.68 -6.94
C LEU A 46 -3.01 -1.48 -7.77
N GLU A 47 -1.97 -0.82 -8.28
CA GLU A 47 -0.90 -1.49 -9.02
C GLU A 47 -0.12 -2.46 -8.15
N ALA A 48 0.22 -2.06 -6.92
CA ALA A 48 0.93 -2.93 -5.97
C ALA A 48 0.07 -4.15 -5.60
N GLY A 49 -1.21 -3.93 -5.30
CA GLY A 49 -2.16 -5.01 -4.99
C GLY A 49 -2.32 -5.98 -6.16
N HIS A 50 -2.40 -5.47 -7.39
CA HIS A 50 -2.47 -6.30 -8.58
C HIS A 50 -1.19 -7.12 -8.79
N LYS A 51 -0.01 -6.50 -8.65
CA LYS A 51 1.28 -7.19 -8.75
C LYS A 51 1.43 -8.29 -7.69
N LEU A 52 1.08 -7.99 -6.45
CA LEU A 52 1.10 -8.97 -5.36
C LEU A 52 0.10 -10.10 -5.64
N SER A 53 -1.11 -9.79 -6.10
CA SER A 53 -2.09 -10.81 -6.45
C SER A 53 -1.59 -11.74 -7.55
N ILE A 54 -1.00 -11.21 -8.63
CA ILE A 54 -0.38 -12.03 -9.68
C ILE A 54 0.74 -12.89 -9.12
N TYR A 55 1.63 -12.30 -8.31
CA TYR A 55 2.74 -13.00 -7.71
C TYR A 55 2.27 -14.17 -6.84
N TRP A 56 1.33 -13.94 -5.93
CA TRP A 56 0.83 -14.97 -5.02
C TRP A 56 -0.05 -16.02 -5.70
N ASN A 57 -0.80 -15.66 -6.75
CA ASN A 57 -1.59 -16.63 -7.52
C ASN A 57 -0.73 -17.67 -8.25
N ALA A 58 0.58 -17.43 -8.38
CA ALA A 58 1.51 -18.39 -8.96
C ALA A 58 1.99 -19.47 -7.97
N TYR A 59 1.71 -19.31 -6.66
CA TYR A 59 2.12 -20.25 -5.62
C TYR A 59 0.91 -20.99 -5.06
N THR A 60 1.04 -22.31 -4.91
CA THR A 60 0.06 -23.08 -4.15
C THR A 60 0.32 -22.95 -2.65
N LYS A 61 -0.67 -23.33 -1.84
CA LYS A 61 -0.52 -23.35 -0.38
C LYS A 61 0.60 -24.31 0.02
N GLU A 62 0.67 -25.45 -0.67
CA GLU A 62 1.66 -26.50 -0.48
C GLU A 62 3.08 -25.99 -0.78
N ASP A 63 3.27 -25.25 -1.87
CA ASP A 63 4.56 -24.62 -2.21
C ASP A 63 5.01 -23.67 -1.10
N LEU A 64 4.09 -22.86 -0.55
CA LEU A 64 4.40 -21.92 0.52
C LEU A 64 4.90 -22.61 1.79
N PHE A 65 4.24 -23.69 2.21
CA PHE A 65 4.62 -24.44 3.41
C PHE A 65 5.94 -25.20 3.19
N SER A 66 6.14 -25.77 2.00
CA SER A 66 7.39 -26.43 1.66
C SER A 66 8.57 -25.46 1.70
N ASP A 67 8.43 -24.27 1.11
CA ASP A 67 9.47 -23.23 1.13
C ASP A 67 9.73 -22.72 2.56
N PHE A 68 8.66 -22.56 3.35
CA PHE A 68 8.80 -22.19 4.76
C PHE A 68 9.60 -23.24 5.55
N ASP A 69 9.25 -24.52 5.42
CA ASP A 69 9.93 -25.61 6.12
C ASP A 69 11.39 -25.76 5.68
N ASP A 70 11.69 -25.58 4.39
CA ASP A 70 13.07 -25.58 3.87
C ASP A 70 13.92 -24.44 4.45
N VAL A 71 13.36 -23.23 4.51
CA VAL A 71 14.06 -22.07 5.11
C VAL A 71 14.23 -22.26 6.61
N MET A 72 13.19 -22.66 7.32
CA MET A 72 13.24 -22.86 8.77
C MET A 72 14.15 -24.02 9.16
N GLY A 73 14.26 -25.06 8.33
CA GLY A 73 15.19 -26.17 8.53
C GLY A 73 16.67 -25.76 8.49
N LYS A 74 17.01 -24.61 7.87
CA LYS A 74 18.37 -24.05 7.83
C LYS A 74 18.71 -23.22 9.06
N VAL A 75 17.72 -22.85 9.87
CA VAL A 75 17.93 -22.05 11.07
C VAL A 75 18.48 -22.94 12.18
N GLN A 76 19.66 -22.58 12.69
CA GLN A 76 20.27 -23.30 13.81
C GLN A 76 19.43 -23.13 15.06
N ASN A 77 19.18 -24.23 15.77
CA ASN A 77 18.52 -24.18 17.07
C ASN A 77 19.40 -23.42 18.07
N ARG A 78 18.97 -22.22 18.46
CA ARG A 78 19.59 -21.40 19.48
C ARG A 78 18.67 -21.33 20.69
N PRO A 79 19.22 -21.29 21.92
CA PRO A 79 18.40 -21.06 23.09
C PRO A 79 17.67 -19.73 22.95
N VAL A 80 16.34 -19.79 22.99
CA VAL A 80 15.47 -18.61 22.89
C VAL A 80 15.65 -17.80 24.19
N PRO A 81 15.92 -16.48 24.11
CA PRO A 81 15.99 -15.63 25.29
C PRO A 81 14.68 -15.65 26.09
N GLN A 82 14.76 -15.56 27.43
CA GLN A 82 13.56 -15.53 28.29
C GLN A 82 12.59 -14.37 27.99
N LEU A 83 13.07 -13.31 27.35
CA LEU A 83 12.23 -12.17 26.92
C LEU A 83 11.34 -12.50 25.72
N ASP A 84 11.69 -13.52 24.93
CA ASP A 84 10.98 -13.95 23.72
C ASP A 84 10.08 -15.18 23.97
N THR A 85 10.14 -15.77 25.16
CA THR A 85 9.19 -16.82 25.57
C THR A 85 7.88 -16.19 26.00
N MET A 86 6.82 -16.39 25.20
CA MET A 86 5.45 -16.08 25.60
C MET A 86 5.13 -16.89 26.87
N THR A 87 5.06 -16.18 28.00
CA THR A 87 4.57 -16.70 29.28
C THR A 87 3.06 -16.66 29.32
#